data_AF-A0A6P7KD36-F1
#
_entry.id   AF-A0A6P7KD36-F1
#
_cell.length_a   1.000
_cell.length_b   1.000
_cell.length_c   1.000
_cell.angle_alpha   90.00
_cell.angle_beta   90.00
_cell.angle_gamma   90.00
#
_symmetry.space_group_name_H-M   'P 1'
#
loop_
_entity.id
_entity.type
_entity.pdbx_description
1 polymer ?
#
loop_
_entity_poly.entity_id
_entity_poly.type
_entity_poly.pdbx_seq_one_letter_code
_entity_poly.pdbx_strand_id
1 'polypeptide(L)'
;MEIKLSKGKHEVQDLGHGPNISYSIRTVGMYLVIESAIGMAVMWDHKTTVRILLEPQHRGEVCGLCGNFDGDGQNDFTTQGQLVVSSVFEFANSWKVSSFCPGVKYVNPCEATPNRHTWAKTMCSIITGETFKECHLKVDPVPFYENCVKDSCACDTGGDCECFCTAVAAYAQACNEAGVSIQWRTPDICPVFCDYYNVPDECTWHYRINHPPCYKTCLNPEGNGNNPLPNLEGCYPECPKDKPIFDETSKTCVVCCHPPCTTPEPPQCGISSTTTTTETPTWNTNCNHTVHNTFNWVYNHS
;
A
#
# COMPACT_ATOMS: atom_id res chain seq x y z
N MET A 1 -8.65 7.55 22.30
CA MET A 1 -7.55 6.71 21.78
C MET A 1 -6.80 7.46 20.68
N GLU A 2 -5.48 7.29 20.60
CA GLU A 2 -4.60 7.84 19.58
C GLU A 2 -3.63 6.75 19.10
N ILE A 3 -3.39 6.67 17.78
CA ILE A 3 -2.37 5.81 17.19
C ILE A 3 -1.33 6.71 16.55
N LYS A 4 -0.09 6.61 17.03
CA LYS A 4 1.03 7.44 16.57
C LYS A 4 1.98 6.62 15.72
N LEU A 5 2.20 7.05 14.48
CA LEU A 5 3.15 6.45 13.55
C LEU A 5 4.44 7.29 13.55
N SER A 6 5.54 6.72 14.00
CA SER A 6 6.83 7.43 14.00
C SER A 6 8.02 6.49 14.02
N LYS A 7 9.12 6.90 13.36
CA LYS A 7 10.40 6.17 13.38
C LYS A 7 10.26 4.67 13.03
N GLY A 8 9.45 4.36 12.01
CA GLY A 8 9.17 2.98 11.58
C GLY A 8 8.32 2.14 12.53
N LYS A 9 7.79 2.71 13.62
CA LYS A 9 6.97 2.03 14.63
C LYS A 9 5.62 2.70 14.81
N HIS A 10 4.69 1.96 15.40
CA HIS A 10 3.41 2.49 15.87
C HIS A 10 3.33 2.39 17.40
N GLU A 11 2.72 3.39 18.01
CA GLU A 11 2.41 3.45 19.44
C GLU A 11 0.91 3.69 19.59
N VAL A 12 0.29 2.96 20.51
CA VAL A 12 -1.14 3.08 20.81
C VAL A 12 -1.29 3.69 22.19
N GLN A 13 -1.96 4.84 22.26
CA GLN A 13 -2.22 5.55 23.50
C GLN A 13 -3.73 5.63 23.75
N ASP A 14 -4.17 5.20 24.93
CA ASP A 14 -5.53 5.51 25.38
C ASP A 14 -5.56 6.94 25.92
N LEU A 15 -6.48 7.74 25.39
CA LEU A 15 -6.67 9.13 25.82
C LEU A 15 -7.64 9.21 27.02
N GLY A 16 -8.32 8.12 27.39
CA GLY A 16 -9.31 8.10 28.47
C GLY A 16 -10.60 8.86 28.15
N HIS A 17 -10.76 9.35 26.93
CA HIS A 17 -11.93 10.07 26.43
C HIS A 17 -12.12 9.86 24.91
N GLY A 18 -13.36 10.04 24.44
CA GLY A 18 -13.75 9.91 23.04
C GLY A 18 -14.54 8.63 22.72
N PRO A 19 -15.04 8.49 21.48
CA PRO A 19 -15.76 7.30 21.07
C PRO A 19 -14.84 6.07 21.07
N ASN A 20 -15.37 4.93 21.50
CA ASN A 20 -14.66 3.66 21.40
C ASN A 20 -14.89 3.10 20.00
N ILE A 21 -13.90 3.30 19.12
CA ILE A 21 -13.96 2.85 17.73
C ILE A 21 -13.16 1.55 17.63
N SER A 22 -13.79 0.50 17.12
CA SER A 22 -13.09 -0.76 16.83
C SER A 22 -12.17 -0.57 15.63
N TYR A 23 -10.95 -1.08 15.72
CA TYR A 23 -9.94 -0.99 14.68
C TYR A 23 -9.07 -2.26 14.68
N SER A 24 -8.36 -2.49 13.58
CA SER A 24 -7.34 -3.53 13.48
C SER A 24 -6.05 -2.94 12.91
N ILE A 25 -4.92 -3.51 13.33
CA ILE A 25 -3.59 -3.14 12.81
C ILE A 25 -2.96 -4.43 12.28
N ARG A 26 -2.56 -4.43 11.02
CA ARG A 26 -1.85 -5.56 10.41
C ARG A 26 -0.74 -5.07 9.49
N THR A 27 0.24 -5.93 9.25
CA THR A 27 1.28 -5.69 8.25
C THR A 27 0.90 -6.43 6.98
N VAL A 28 0.83 -5.70 5.85
CA VAL A 28 0.53 -6.25 4.53
C VAL A 28 1.63 -5.84 3.58
N GLY A 29 2.43 -6.82 3.13
CA GLY A 29 3.62 -6.55 2.33
C GLY A 29 4.58 -5.63 3.08
N MET A 30 4.92 -4.49 2.48
CA MET A 30 5.78 -3.47 3.09
C MET A 30 5.05 -2.41 3.92
N TYR A 31 3.72 -2.51 4.04
CA TYR A 31 2.90 -1.47 4.66
C TYR A 31 2.35 -1.92 6.01
N LEU A 32 2.31 -0.98 6.95
CA LEU A 32 1.41 -1.03 8.09
C LEU A 32 0.03 -0.58 7.63
N VAL A 33 -1.00 -1.38 7.90
CA VAL A 33 -2.38 -1.05 7.58
C VAL A 33 -3.20 -0.98 8.86
N ILE A 34 -3.88 0.14 9.05
CA ILE A 34 -4.82 0.38 10.14
C ILE A 34 -6.20 0.49 9.52
N GLU A 35 -7.11 -0.41 9.85
CA GLU A 35 -8.51 -0.36 9.42
C GLU A 35 -9.41 -0.05 10.60
N SER A 36 -10.43 0.76 10.37
CA SER A 36 -11.36 1.19 11.40
C SER A 36 -12.79 0.88 11.01
N ALA A 37 -13.62 0.53 11.99
CA ALA A 37 -15.03 0.19 11.81
C ALA A 37 -15.89 1.35 11.28
N ILE A 38 -15.34 2.58 11.22
CA ILE A 38 -16.00 3.74 10.60
C ILE A 38 -15.80 3.81 9.08
N GLY A 39 -15.18 2.80 8.45
CA GLY A 39 -14.94 2.81 7.02
C GLY A 39 -13.76 3.68 6.61
N MET A 40 -12.70 3.68 7.42
CA MET A 40 -11.44 4.37 7.13
C MET A 40 -10.29 3.38 7.23
N ALA A 41 -9.35 3.44 6.29
CA ALA A 41 -8.07 2.75 6.38
C ALA A 41 -6.89 3.70 6.18
N VAL A 42 -5.83 3.49 6.95
CA VAL A 42 -4.55 4.21 6.82
C VAL A 42 -3.47 3.18 6.48
N MET A 43 -2.75 3.42 5.39
CA MET A 43 -1.60 2.63 4.98
C MET A 43 -0.34 3.47 5.09
N TRP A 44 0.71 2.90 5.68
CA TRP A 44 1.97 3.58 5.88
C TRP A 44 3.14 2.67 5.52
N ASP A 45 4.06 3.16 4.70
CA ASP A 45 5.26 2.43 4.23
C ASP A 45 6.40 2.36 5.26
N HIS A 46 6.12 2.68 6.53
CA HIS A 46 7.09 2.87 7.61
C HIS A 46 8.05 4.05 7.42
N LYS A 47 7.85 4.87 6.37
CA LYS A 47 8.71 5.98 5.96
C LYS A 47 7.86 7.23 5.76
N THR A 48 7.69 7.69 4.52
CA THR A 48 7.10 8.97 4.15
C THR A 48 5.78 8.84 3.41
N THR A 49 5.44 7.66 2.88
CA THR A 49 4.20 7.45 2.14
C THR A 49 3.09 7.09 3.11
N VAL A 50 2.10 7.97 3.24
CA VAL A 50 0.84 7.71 3.94
C VAL A 50 -0.29 7.76 2.93
N ARG A 51 -1.18 6.77 2.97
CA ARG A 51 -2.38 6.72 2.14
C ARG A 51 -3.59 6.52 3.02
N ILE A 52 -4.62 7.31 2.75
CA ILE A 52 -5.88 7.28 3.48
C ILE A 52 -6.96 6.83 2.51
N LEU A 53 -7.68 5.78 2.88
CA LEU A 53 -8.82 5.28 2.16
C LEU A 53 -10.06 5.57 2.99
N LEU A 54 -11.07 6.13 2.35
CA LEU A 54 -12.36 6.44 2.96
C LEU A 54 -13.46 5.76 2.18
N GLU A 55 -14.38 5.13 2.90
CA GLU A 55 -15.62 4.64 2.32
C GLU A 55 -16.49 5.79 1.80
N PRO A 56 -17.34 5.56 0.77
CA PRO A 56 -18.16 6.59 0.14
C PRO A 56 -19.09 7.37 1.09
N GLN A 57 -19.38 6.85 2.28
CA GLN A 57 -20.18 7.53 3.29
C GLN A 57 -19.54 8.82 3.84
N HIS A 58 -18.23 9.00 3.65
CA HIS A 58 -17.51 10.23 4.05
C HIS A 58 -17.45 11.29 2.96
N ARG A 59 -18.11 11.06 1.81
CA ARG A 59 -18.09 11.96 0.64
C ARG A 59 -18.65 13.34 1.01
N GLY A 60 -17.84 14.39 0.90
CA GLY A 60 -18.23 15.77 1.22
C GLY A 60 -18.30 16.10 2.72
N GLU A 61 -17.95 15.16 3.60
CA GLU A 61 -18.01 15.31 5.07
C GLU A 61 -16.61 15.51 5.70
N VAL A 62 -15.57 15.53 4.87
CA VAL A 62 -14.18 15.70 5.30
C VAL A 62 -13.60 17.02 4.83
N CYS A 63 -12.50 17.44 5.44
CA CYS A 63 -11.75 18.61 5.03
C CYS A 63 -10.27 18.44 5.43
N GLY A 64 -9.39 19.21 4.81
CA GLY A 64 -7.96 19.19 5.09
C GLY A 64 -7.12 19.22 3.82
N LEU A 65 -5.86 18.81 3.95
CA LEU A 65 -4.91 18.77 2.82
C LEU A 65 -5.29 17.76 1.72
N CYS A 66 -6.14 16.78 2.05
CA CYS A 66 -6.66 15.79 1.10
C CYS A 66 -7.99 16.21 0.46
N GLY A 67 -8.35 17.50 0.53
CA GLY A 67 -9.60 18.00 -0.04
C GLY A 67 -10.83 17.66 0.79
N ASN A 68 -12.01 17.69 0.15
CA ASN A 68 -13.30 17.43 0.79
C ASN A 68 -13.95 16.09 0.37
N PHE A 69 -13.30 15.37 -0.54
CA PHE A 69 -13.77 14.09 -1.07
C PHE A 69 -15.18 14.16 -1.70
N ASP A 70 -15.59 15.27 -2.31
CA ASP A 70 -16.89 15.39 -2.97
C ASP A 70 -16.89 14.98 -4.45
N GLY A 71 -15.70 14.72 -5.01
CA GLY A 71 -15.46 14.32 -6.39
C GLY A 71 -15.22 15.48 -7.38
N ASP A 72 -15.12 16.72 -6.90
CA ASP A 72 -14.79 17.91 -7.70
C ASP A 72 -13.42 18.48 -7.32
N GLY A 73 -12.40 18.13 -8.10
CA GLY A 73 -11.02 18.58 -7.88
C GLY A 73 -10.81 20.10 -7.93
N GLN A 74 -11.77 20.87 -8.46
CA GLN A 74 -11.64 22.33 -8.57
C GLN A 74 -11.84 23.04 -7.23
N ASN A 75 -12.44 22.39 -6.24
CA ASN A 75 -12.73 22.98 -4.94
C ASN A 75 -11.88 22.40 -3.79
N ASP A 76 -11.00 21.45 -4.08
CA ASP A 76 -10.17 20.78 -3.06
C ASP A 76 -9.23 21.73 -2.32
N PHE A 77 -8.85 22.84 -2.95
CA PHE A 77 -8.10 23.92 -2.29
C PHE A 77 -9.01 24.84 -1.47
N THR A 78 -9.82 24.24 -0.61
CA THR A 78 -10.63 24.93 0.39
C THR A 78 -9.85 25.11 1.69
N THR A 79 -9.68 26.36 2.11
CA THR A 79 -8.99 26.73 3.34
C THR A 79 -9.79 26.36 4.59
N GLN A 80 -9.15 26.36 5.77
CA GLN A 80 -9.86 26.17 7.05
C GLN A 80 -10.97 27.22 7.29
N GLY A 81 -10.83 28.41 6.68
CA GLY A 81 -11.83 29.48 6.69
C GLY A 81 -12.97 29.32 5.66
N GLN A 82 -13.08 28.17 4.99
CA GLN A 82 -14.10 27.86 3.98
C GLN A 82 -14.01 28.72 2.71
N LEU A 83 -12.81 29.19 2.37
CA LEU A 83 -12.55 29.90 1.12
C LEU A 83 -11.82 28.99 0.15
N VAL A 84 -12.33 28.89 -1.08
CA VAL A 84 -11.67 28.23 -2.20
C VAL A 84 -10.60 29.17 -2.76
N VAL A 85 -9.35 28.70 -2.83
CA VAL A 85 -8.20 29.49 -3.28
C VAL A 85 -7.47 28.78 -4.42
N SER A 86 -6.81 29.54 -5.29
CA SER A 86 -5.99 28.96 -6.38
C SER A 86 -4.55 28.69 -5.97
N SER A 87 -4.09 29.29 -4.86
CA SER A 87 -2.71 29.17 -4.38
C SER A 87 -2.55 27.97 -3.45
N VAL A 88 -1.73 26.99 -3.86
CA VAL A 88 -1.36 25.83 -3.03
C VAL A 88 -0.74 26.27 -1.70
N PHE A 89 0.04 27.35 -1.69
CA PHE A 89 0.66 27.85 -0.46
C PHE A 89 -0.36 28.46 0.49
N GLU A 90 -1.32 29.21 -0.03
CA GLU A 90 -2.39 29.78 0.79
C GLU A 90 -3.25 28.66 1.40
N PHE A 91 -3.65 27.70 0.57
CA PHE A 91 -4.35 26.50 0.99
C PHE A 91 -3.59 25.73 2.07
N ALA A 92 -2.35 25.29 1.79
CA ALA A 92 -1.58 24.47 2.71
C ALA A 92 -1.24 25.20 4.03
N ASN A 93 -0.92 26.50 3.96
CA ASN A 93 -0.64 27.30 5.16
C ASN A 93 -1.88 27.52 6.03
N SER A 94 -3.09 27.47 5.46
CA SER A 94 -4.33 27.60 6.24
C SER A 94 -4.61 26.38 7.14
N TRP A 95 -4.00 25.22 6.84
CA TRP A 95 -4.21 23.96 7.56
C TRP A 95 -3.15 23.67 8.63
N LYS A 96 -2.31 24.65 8.98
CA LYS A 96 -1.31 24.48 10.05
C LYS A 96 -2.01 24.34 11.40
N VAL A 97 -1.66 23.29 12.15
CA VAL A 97 -2.19 23.04 13.50
C VAL A 97 -1.77 24.13 14.50
N SER A 98 -0.53 24.64 14.36
CA SER A 98 0.00 25.68 15.23
C SER A 98 0.29 26.95 14.44
N SER A 99 -0.19 28.08 14.96
CA SER A 99 0.09 29.41 14.42
C SER A 99 1.55 29.83 14.57
N PHE A 100 2.30 29.18 15.45
CA PHE A 100 3.75 29.39 15.61
C PHE A 100 4.57 28.77 14.48
N CYS A 101 3.99 27.85 13.69
CA CYS A 101 4.67 27.28 12.54
C CYS A 101 4.81 28.35 11.42
N PRO A 102 6.02 28.57 10.87
CA PRO A 102 6.21 29.54 9.80
C PRO A 102 5.39 29.16 8.56
N GLY A 103 5.02 30.17 7.77
CA GLY A 103 4.45 29.92 6.45
C GLY A 103 5.53 29.43 5.48
N VAL A 104 5.17 28.46 4.63
CA VAL A 104 6.10 27.91 3.64
C VAL A 104 6.09 28.76 2.36
N LYS A 105 7.28 28.99 1.79
CA LYS A 105 7.50 29.45 0.41
C LYS A 105 8.22 28.34 -0.35
N TYR A 106 7.87 28.12 -1.60
CA TYR A 106 8.54 27.10 -2.42
C TYR A 106 10.01 27.44 -2.64
N VAL A 107 10.86 26.45 -2.38
CA VAL A 107 12.26 26.44 -2.76
C VAL A 107 12.45 25.21 -3.63
N ASN A 108 12.97 25.40 -4.84
CA ASN A 108 13.28 24.28 -5.72
C ASN A 108 14.49 23.52 -5.15
N PRO A 109 14.33 22.26 -4.70
CA PRO A 109 15.44 21.54 -4.08
C PRO A 109 16.60 21.32 -5.04
N CYS A 110 16.33 21.12 -6.33
CA CYS A 110 17.36 20.91 -7.34
C CYS A 110 18.14 22.19 -7.70
N GLU A 111 17.59 23.37 -7.43
CA GLU A 111 18.34 24.64 -7.53
C GLU A 111 19.19 24.87 -6.29
N ALA A 112 18.72 24.43 -5.11
CA ALA A 112 19.49 24.48 -3.87
C ALA A 112 20.66 23.47 -3.88
N THR A 113 20.51 22.33 -4.56
CA THR A 113 21.53 21.27 -4.66
C THR A 113 21.86 20.89 -6.13
N PRO A 114 22.41 21.79 -6.97
CA PRO A 114 22.60 21.56 -8.40
C PRO A 114 23.42 20.30 -8.75
N ASN A 115 24.40 19.96 -7.91
CA ASN A 115 25.26 18.78 -8.09
C ASN A 115 24.48 17.45 -8.06
N ARG A 116 23.29 17.43 -7.43
CA ARG A 116 22.44 16.24 -7.33
C ARG A 116 21.48 16.09 -8.50
N HIS A 117 21.17 17.19 -9.19
CA HIS A 117 20.12 17.23 -10.21
C HIS A 117 20.37 16.24 -11.36
N THR A 118 21.61 16.12 -11.84
CA THR A 118 21.97 15.17 -12.90
C THR A 118 21.75 13.72 -12.47
N TRP A 119 22.18 13.37 -11.24
CA TRP A 119 21.97 12.04 -10.69
C TRP A 119 20.48 11.74 -10.51
N ALA A 120 19.73 12.69 -9.92
CA ALA A 120 18.28 12.57 -9.72
C ALA A 120 17.54 12.32 -11.03
N LYS A 121 17.81 13.12 -12.08
CA LYS A 121 17.23 12.92 -13.41
C LYS A 121 17.54 11.56 -14.00
N THR A 122 18.79 11.10 -13.83
CA THR A 122 19.25 9.82 -14.38
C THR A 122 18.55 8.66 -13.68
N MET A 123 18.54 8.65 -12.35
CA MET A 123 17.91 7.58 -11.57
C MET A 123 16.39 7.55 -11.78
N CYS A 124 15.72 8.71 -11.69
CA CYS A 124 14.27 8.82 -11.85
C CYS A 124 13.79 8.52 -13.27
N SER A 125 14.67 8.50 -14.28
CA SER A 125 14.30 8.16 -15.66
C SER A 125 13.73 6.75 -15.81
N ILE A 126 13.91 5.86 -14.82
CA ILE A 126 13.23 4.57 -14.78
C ILE A 126 11.70 4.71 -14.91
N ILE A 127 11.10 5.75 -14.30
CA ILE A 127 9.64 5.99 -14.30
C ILE A 127 9.12 6.24 -15.72
N THR A 128 9.85 7.01 -16.52
CA THR A 128 9.51 7.33 -17.92
C THR A 128 10.15 6.38 -18.93
N GLY A 129 10.96 5.43 -18.47
CA GLY A 129 11.71 4.50 -19.29
C GLY A 129 10.95 3.21 -19.62
N GLU A 130 11.65 2.31 -20.30
CA GLU A 130 11.12 1.04 -20.81
C GLU A 130 10.52 0.14 -19.72
N THR A 131 11.07 0.20 -18.49
CA THR A 131 10.61 -0.61 -17.34
C THR A 131 9.11 -0.44 -17.07
N PHE A 132 8.58 0.77 -17.21
CA PHE A 132 7.20 1.09 -16.91
C PHE A 132 6.32 1.33 -18.16
N LYS A 133 6.81 1.00 -19.37
CA LYS A 133 6.11 1.29 -20.63
C LYS A 133 4.64 0.86 -20.66
N GLU A 134 4.33 -0.29 -20.06
CA GLU A 134 2.98 -0.87 -20.07
C GLU A 134 2.02 -0.06 -19.18
N CYS A 135 2.56 0.62 -18.17
CA CYS A 135 1.80 1.48 -17.27
C CYS A 135 1.63 2.91 -17.81
N HIS A 136 2.52 3.39 -18.68
CA HIS A 136 2.43 4.76 -19.23
C HIS A 136 1.09 5.06 -19.92
N LEU A 137 0.42 4.03 -20.47
CA LEU A 137 -0.90 4.15 -21.10
C LEU A 137 -2.06 4.24 -20.09
N LYS A 138 -1.80 3.95 -18.82
CA LYS A 138 -2.79 3.87 -17.74
C LYS A 138 -2.61 4.97 -16.70
N VAL A 139 -1.36 5.34 -16.42
CA VAL A 139 -0.98 6.35 -15.42
C VAL A 139 0.08 7.25 -16.02
N ASP A 140 -0.18 8.55 -16.04
CA ASP A 140 0.77 9.56 -16.53
C ASP A 140 2.06 9.54 -15.68
N PRO A 141 3.23 9.23 -16.27
CA PRO A 141 4.48 9.17 -15.53
C PRO A 141 5.06 10.54 -15.16
N VAL A 142 4.64 11.64 -15.82
CA VAL A 142 5.31 12.94 -15.70
C VAL A 142 5.28 13.48 -14.25
N PRO A 143 4.14 13.51 -13.54
CA PRO A 143 4.10 14.01 -12.16
C PRO A 143 4.94 13.18 -11.19
N PHE A 144 4.97 11.86 -11.38
CA PHE A 144 5.79 10.96 -10.57
C PHE A 144 7.28 11.14 -10.83
N TYR A 145 7.68 11.31 -12.09
CA TYR A 145 9.06 11.62 -12.46
C TYR A 145 9.53 12.93 -11.84
N GLU A 146 8.73 14.00 -11.94
CA GLU A 146 9.08 15.29 -11.37
C GLU A 146 9.20 15.24 -9.84
N ASN A 147 8.29 14.53 -9.17
CA ASN A 147 8.35 14.33 -7.72
C ASN A 147 9.59 13.52 -7.32
N CYS A 148 9.90 12.43 -8.04
CA CYS A 148 11.11 11.66 -7.82
C CYS A 148 12.37 12.53 -7.93
N VAL A 149 12.46 13.40 -8.94
CA VAL A 149 13.60 14.30 -9.12
C VAL A 149 13.69 15.31 -7.98
N LYS A 150 12.57 15.94 -7.61
CA LYS A 150 12.49 16.90 -6.49
C LYS A 150 12.96 16.25 -5.17
N ASP A 151 12.44 15.07 -4.85
CA ASP A 151 12.78 14.33 -3.62
C ASP A 151 14.24 13.89 -3.61
N SER A 152 14.74 13.37 -4.74
CA SER A 152 16.13 12.93 -4.88
C SER A 152 17.15 14.09 -4.78
N CYS A 153 16.76 15.30 -5.16
CA CYS A 153 17.55 16.52 -4.95
C CYS A 153 17.51 16.98 -3.48
N ALA A 154 16.35 16.83 -2.80
CA ALA A 154 16.15 17.27 -1.43
C ALA A 154 16.81 16.35 -0.38
N CYS A 155 17.03 15.08 -0.70
CA CYS A 155 17.71 14.13 0.18
C CYS A 155 19.23 14.30 0.08
N ASP A 156 19.77 15.27 0.82
CA ASP A 156 21.18 15.71 0.78
C ASP A 156 22.00 15.35 2.03
N THR A 157 21.36 14.79 3.06
CA THR A 157 21.96 14.45 4.36
C THR A 157 22.25 12.95 4.54
N GLY A 158 22.13 12.17 3.46
CA GLY A 158 22.25 10.70 3.45
C GLY A 158 20.88 10.01 3.38
N GLY A 159 20.83 8.82 2.78
CA GLY A 159 19.57 8.12 2.49
C GLY A 159 19.01 8.37 1.08
N ASP A 160 19.83 8.86 0.15
CA ASP A 160 19.44 9.22 -1.22
C ASP A 160 18.74 8.07 -1.97
N CYS A 161 19.22 6.83 -1.76
CA CYS A 161 18.61 5.64 -2.32
C CYS A 161 17.19 5.42 -1.76
N GLU A 162 16.94 5.78 -0.49
CA GLU A 162 15.63 5.61 0.13
C GLU A 162 14.58 6.53 -0.50
N CYS A 163 14.88 7.81 -0.69
CA CYS A 163 13.96 8.77 -1.30
C CYS A 163 13.63 8.38 -2.75
N PHE A 164 14.65 8.01 -3.52
CA PHE A 164 14.48 7.48 -4.87
C PHE A 164 13.57 6.24 -4.89
N CYS A 165 13.86 5.24 -4.04
CA CYS A 165 13.09 4.00 -4.02
C CYS A 165 11.64 4.22 -3.59
N THR A 166 11.37 5.11 -2.62
CA THR A 166 10.01 5.45 -2.20
C THR A 166 9.23 6.12 -3.34
N ALA A 167 9.87 7.06 -4.06
CA ALA A 167 9.23 7.74 -5.19
C ALA A 167 8.88 6.79 -6.35
N VAL A 168 9.80 5.87 -6.70
CA VAL A 168 9.53 4.86 -7.75
C VAL A 168 8.46 3.85 -7.28
N ALA A 169 8.50 3.44 -6.01
CA ALA A 169 7.47 2.56 -5.44
C ALA A 169 6.07 3.19 -5.49
N ALA A 170 5.95 4.50 -5.30
CA ALA A 170 4.68 5.21 -5.43
C ALA A 170 4.11 5.10 -6.86
N TYR A 171 4.95 5.20 -7.89
CA TYR A 171 4.50 5.01 -9.28
C TYR A 171 4.13 3.54 -9.55
N ALA A 172 4.94 2.59 -9.08
CA ALA A 172 4.63 1.16 -9.19
C ALA A 172 3.30 0.80 -8.51
N GLN A 173 2.99 1.44 -7.38
CA GLN A 173 1.72 1.26 -6.69
C GLN A 173 0.54 1.82 -7.50
N ALA A 174 0.69 3.00 -8.11
CA ALA A 174 -0.33 3.55 -8.99
C ALA A 174 -0.59 2.65 -10.22
N CYS A 175 0.48 2.06 -10.77
CA CYS A 175 0.38 1.06 -11.84
C CYS A 175 -0.39 -0.19 -11.40
N ASN A 176 -0.06 -0.74 -10.22
CA ASN A 176 -0.74 -1.91 -9.64
C ASN A 176 -2.25 -1.66 -9.53
N GLU A 177 -2.65 -0.47 -9.11
CA GLU A 177 -4.06 -0.08 -8.96
C GLU A 177 -4.77 0.16 -10.29
N ALA A 178 -4.03 0.56 -11.31
CA ALA A 178 -4.51 0.60 -12.69
C ALA A 178 -4.51 -0.79 -13.36
N GLY A 179 -4.20 -1.86 -12.61
CA GLY A 179 -4.21 -3.24 -13.08
C GLY A 179 -2.95 -3.68 -13.81
N VAL A 180 -1.84 -2.96 -13.67
CA VAL A 180 -0.55 -3.25 -14.32
C VAL A 180 0.53 -3.45 -13.27
N SER A 181 0.92 -4.71 -13.04
CA SER A 181 1.97 -5.06 -12.08
C SER A 181 3.34 -5.15 -12.76
N ILE A 182 4.27 -4.26 -12.36
CA ILE A 182 5.60 -4.13 -12.96
C ILE A 182 6.68 -4.61 -11.99
N GLN A 183 7.53 -5.53 -12.44
CA GLN A 183 8.77 -5.90 -11.74
C GLN A 183 9.85 -4.86 -12.06
N TRP A 184 10.05 -3.91 -11.16
CA TRP A 184 11.00 -2.80 -11.36
C TRP A 184 12.25 -2.89 -10.48
N ARG A 185 12.18 -3.62 -9.35
CA ARG A 185 13.32 -3.82 -8.44
C ARG A 185 14.29 -4.86 -8.99
N THR A 186 15.57 -4.61 -8.78
CA THR A 186 16.68 -5.50 -9.14
C THR A 186 17.69 -5.56 -7.99
N PRO A 187 18.69 -6.46 -8.01
CA PRO A 187 19.76 -6.44 -7.00
C PRO A 187 20.50 -5.10 -6.91
N ASP A 188 20.59 -4.36 -8.02
CA ASP A 188 21.27 -3.06 -8.10
C ASP A 188 20.32 -1.87 -7.86
N ILE A 189 19.02 -2.05 -8.09
CA ILE A 189 18.00 -1.00 -7.99
C ILE A 189 17.00 -1.37 -6.91
N CYS A 190 17.08 -0.69 -5.78
CA CYS A 190 16.13 -0.78 -4.67
C CYS A 190 15.87 -2.23 -4.20
N PRO A 191 16.92 -3.01 -3.90
CA PRO A 191 16.78 -4.42 -3.54
C PRO A 191 15.94 -4.63 -2.29
N VAL A 192 15.27 -5.78 -2.22
CA VAL A 192 14.41 -6.20 -1.12
C VAL A 192 14.86 -7.58 -0.66
N PHE A 193 15.03 -7.74 0.65
CA PHE A 193 15.58 -8.94 1.27
C PHE A 193 14.48 -9.73 2.00
N CYS A 194 13.57 -10.36 1.25
CA CYS A 194 12.49 -11.16 1.85
C CYS A 194 12.98 -12.50 2.40
N ASP A 195 14.10 -13.00 1.90
CA ASP A 195 14.76 -14.21 2.37
C ASP A 195 15.29 -14.09 3.81
N TYR A 196 15.52 -12.87 4.28
CA TYR A 196 15.84 -12.59 5.69
C TYR A 196 14.83 -13.21 6.68
N TYR A 197 13.56 -13.34 6.27
CA TYR A 197 12.51 -13.90 7.11
C TYR A 197 12.42 -15.44 7.06
N ASN A 198 13.18 -16.08 6.17
CA ASN A 198 13.23 -17.53 6.11
C ASN A 198 14.09 -18.10 7.24
N VAL A 199 13.56 -19.12 7.93
CA VAL A 199 14.39 -19.95 8.80
C VAL A 199 15.30 -20.85 7.95
N PRO A 200 16.43 -21.32 8.49
CA PRO A 200 17.30 -22.25 7.77
C PRO A 200 16.50 -23.45 7.24
N ASP A 201 16.78 -23.84 5.99
CA ASP A 201 16.13 -24.95 5.27
C ASP A 201 14.64 -24.75 4.90
N GLU A 202 14.06 -23.56 5.13
CA GLU A 202 12.74 -23.18 4.63
C GLU A 202 12.81 -22.04 3.61
N CYS A 203 11.86 -22.02 2.67
CA CYS A 203 11.75 -20.99 1.65
C CYS A 203 10.29 -20.51 1.57
N THR A 204 9.83 -19.93 2.66
CA THR A 204 8.43 -19.55 2.86
C THR A 204 8.20 -18.12 2.41
N TRP A 205 9.10 -17.18 2.71
CA TRP A 205 8.95 -15.77 2.38
C TRP A 205 9.53 -15.44 1.01
N HIS A 206 8.70 -14.82 0.18
CA HIS A 206 9.06 -14.42 -1.17
C HIS A 206 8.66 -12.96 -1.42
N TYR A 207 9.46 -12.28 -2.22
CA TYR A 207 9.08 -10.97 -2.74
C TYR A 207 7.96 -11.14 -3.78
N ARG A 208 6.93 -10.29 -3.68
CA ARG A 208 5.85 -10.18 -4.67
C ARG A 208 5.58 -8.71 -4.96
N ILE A 209 5.44 -8.41 -6.25
CA ILE A 209 5.08 -7.08 -6.76
C ILE A 209 3.63 -6.69 -6.46
N ASN A 210 2.79 -7.69 -6.18
CA ASN A 210 1.40 -7.55 -5.80
C ASN A 210 0.99 -8.65 -4.80
N HIS A 211 -0.05 -8.39 -4.01
CA HIS A 211 -0.62 -9.37 -3.11
C HIS A 211 -1.48 -10.38 -3.88
N PRO A 212 -1.39 -11.70 -3.62
CA PRO A 212 -2.36 -12.65 -4.15
C PRO A 212 -3.76 -12.32 -3.60
N PRO A 213 -4.81 -12.24 -4.43
CA PRO A 213 -6.14 -11.75 -4.01
C PRO A 213 -6.86 -12.66 -3.00
N CYS A 214 -6.32 -13.84 -2.66
CA CYS A 214 -6.98 -14.84 -1.80
C CYS A 214 -6.01 -15.51 -0.82
N TYR A 215 -5.27 -14.71 -0.03
CA TYR A 215 -4.38 -15.25 0.99
C TYR A 215 -5.13 -15.52 2.30
N LYS A 216 -5.22 -16.80 2.71
CA LYS A 216 -5.83 -17.19 3.99
C LYS A 216 -4.87 -16.96 5.13
N THR A 217 -5.30 -16.17 6.10
CA THR A 217 -4.53 -15.91 7.31
C THR A 217 -5.42 -16.03 8.54
N CYS A 218 -4.83 -15.91 9.72
CA CYS A 218 -5.59 -15.91 10.95
C CYS A 218 -6.40 -14.64 11.17
N LEU A 219 -5.96 -13.53 10.59
CA LEU A 219 -6.74 -12.29 10.56
C LEU A 219 -7.70 -12.22 9.35
N ASN A 220 -7.52 -13.08 8.34
CA ASN A 220 -8.40 -13.21 7.16
C ASN A 220 -8.74 -14.69 6.84
N PRO A 221 -9.56 -15.36 7.67
CA PRO A 221 -9.80 -16.80 7.55
C PRO A 221 -10.63 -17.20 6.33
N GLU A 222 -11.50 -16.31 5.85
CA GLU A 222 -12.34 -16.59 4.69
C GLU A 222 -11.52 -16.56 3.39
N GLY A 223 -10.38 -15.85 3.36
CA GLY A 223 -9.58 -15.66 2.15
C GLY A 223 -10.36 -14.99 1.03
N ASN A 224 -11.46 -14.30 1.37
CA ASN A 224 -12.35 -13.68 0.42
C ASN A 224 -11.63 -12.49 -0.22
N GLY A 225 -11.63 -12.44 -1.56
CA GLY A 225 -10.99 -11.37 -2.35
C GLY A 225 -11.67 -10.00 -2.24
N ASN A 226 -12.62 -9.84 -1.32
CA ASN A 226 -13.21 -8.56 -0.94
C ASN A 226 -12.30 -7.83 0.06
N ASN A 227 -11.00 -7.80 -0.21
CA ASN A 227 -10.09 -6.97 0.54
C ASN A 227 -10.25 -5.53 -0.01
N PRO A 228 -10.72 -4.56 0.79
CA PRO A 228 -10.82 -3.17 0.34
C PRO A 228 -9.44 -2.55 0.09
N LEU A 229 -8.36 -3.22 0.52
CA LEU A 229 -7.01 -2.76 0.30
C LEU A 229 -6.57 -2.99 -1.15
N PRO A 230 -5.84 -2.03 -1.73
CA PRO A 230 -5.22 -2.23 -3.03
C PRO A 230 -4.17 -3.36 -2.97
N ASN A 231 -3.77 -3.84 -4.13
CA ASN A 231 -2.64 -4.76 -4.22
C ASN A 231 -1.37 -4.05 -3.77
N LEU A 232 -0.76 -4.52 -2.69
CA LEU A 232 0.44 -3.94 -2.11
C LEU A 232 1.67 -4.78 -2.47
N GLU A 233 2.78 -4.09 -2.72
CA GLU A 233 4.09 -4.71 -2.88
C GLU A 233 4.63 -5.19 -1.52
N GLY A 234 5.32 -6.33 -1.51
CA GLY A 234 6.16 -6.68 -0.38
C GLY A 234 6.57 -8.14 -0.26
N CYS A 235 6.98 -8.51 0.94
CA CYS A 235 7.32 -9.88 1.28
C CYS A 235 6.06 -10.61 1.75
N TYR A 236 5.75 -11.72 1.10
CA TYR A 236 4.61 -12.55 1.45
C TYR A 236 5.04 -14.00 1.69
N PRO A 237 4.44 -14.69 2.68
CA PRO A 237 4.69 -16.09 2.90
C PRO A 237 3.92 -16.94 1.89
N GLU A 238 4.53 -18.03 1.44
CA GLU A 238 3.92 -19.09 0.65
C GLU A 238 3.86 -20.35 1.51
N CYS A 239 2.74 -20.48 2.22
CA CYS A 239 2.56 -21.58 3.14
C CYS A 239 2.42 -22.93 2.41
N PRO A 240 3.03 -23.99 2.95
CA PRO A 240 2.95 -25.32 2.37
C PRO A 240 1.54 -25.92 2.56
N LYS A 241 1.20 -26.92 1.75
CA LYS A 241 -0.16 -27.50 1.71
C LYS A 241 -0.62 -28.13 3.02
N ASP A 242 0.31 -28.63 3.83
CA ASP A 242 0.06 -29.23 5.14
C ASP A 242 -0.23 -28.17 6.23
N LYS A 243 0.22 -26.93 6.04
CA LYS A 243 -0.02 -25.79 6.95
C LYS A 243 -0.44 -24.55 6.17
N PRO A 244 -1.60 -24.53 5.50
CA PRO A 244 -1.90 -23.55 4.46
C PRO A 244 -2.31 -22.16 4.98
N ILE A 245 -2.37 -21.96 6.29
CA ILE A 245 -2.82 -20.70 6.91
C ILE A 245 -1.64 -20.00 7.54
N PHE A 246 -1.44 -18.73 7.26
CA PHE A 246 -0.40 -17.94 7.94
C PHE A 246 -0.94 -17.24 9.17
N ASP A 247 -0.27 -17.44 10.30
CA ASP A 247 -0.52 -16.71 11.53
C ASP A 247 0.42 -15.50 11.61
N GLU A 248 -0.16 -14.31 11.48
CA GLU A 248 0.56 -13.04 11.53
C GLU A 248 1.20 -12.76 12.91
N THR A 249 0.66 -13.36 13.98
CA THR A 249 1.14 -13.16 15.35
C THR A 249 2.45 -13.92 15.56
N SER A 250 2.46 -15.23 15.26
CA SER A 250 3.66 -16.05 15.35
C SER A 250 4.61 -15.90 14.15
N LYS A 251 4.12 -15.33 13.04
CA LYS A 251 4.80 -15.25 11.73
C LYS A 251 5.16 -16.61 11.17
N THR A 252 4.29 -17.60 11.36
CA THR A 252 4.49 -18.98 10.88
C THR A 252 3.27 -19.52 10.17
N CYS A 253 3.49 -20.54 9.34
CA CYS A 253 2.41 -21.29 8.70
C CYS A 253 1.87 -22.34 9.67
N VAL A 254 0.56 -22.37 9.85
CA VAL A 254 -0.18 -23.21 10.79
C VAL A 254 -1.30 -24.00 10.08
N VAL A 255 -1.75 -25.09 10.72
CA VAL A 255 -2.90 -25.89 10.24
C VAL A 255 -4.22 -25.16 10.52
N CYS A 256 -4.32 -24.51 11.68
CA CYS A 256 -5.44 -23.64 12.06
C CYS A 256 -4.98 -22.60 13.09
N CYS A 257 -5.74 -21.51 13.20
CA CYS A 257 -5.40 -20.36 14.03
C CYS A 257 -5.64 -20.57 15.53
N HIS A 258 -6.64 -21.38 15.88
CA HIS A 258 -7.04 -21.63 17.26
C HIS A 258 -7.12 -23.15 17.48
N PRO A 259 -6.06 -23.78 18.02
CA PRO A 259 -6.10 -25.18 18.38
C PRO A 259 -7.17 -25.46 19.47
N PRO A 260 -7.78 -26.66 19.50
CA PRO A 260 -7.48 -27.82 18.66
C PRO A 260 -8.16 -27.76 17.28
N CYS A 261 -7.36 -27.96 16.23
CA CYS A 261 -7.88 -28.07 14.87
C CYS A 261 -8.62 -29.40 14.72
N THR A 262 -9.90 -29.37 14.34
CA THR A 262 -10.59 -30.57 13.85
C THR A 262 -10.13 -30.80 12.42
N THR A 263 -9.04 -31.57 12.24
CA THR A 263 -8.75 -32.14 10.94
C THR A 263 -9.92 -33.05 10.55
N PRO A 264 -10.55 -32.89 9.38
CA PRO A 264 -11.42 -33.95 8.87
C PRO A 264 -10.56 -35.21 8.77
N GLU A 265 -11.00 -36.26 9.46
CA GLU A 265 -10.35 -37.57 9.44
C GLU A 265 -10.16 -37.99 7.98
N PRO A 266 -8.96 -38.45 7.56
CA PRO A 266 -8.79 -39.00 6.23
C PRO A 266 -9.84 -40.10 6.05
N PRO A 267 -10.62 -40.11 4.96
CA PRO A 267 -11.52 -41.23 4.72
C PRO A 267 -10.67 -42.51 4.74
N GLN A 268 -10.91 -43.37 5.74
CA GLN A 268 -10.31 -44.69 5.79
C GLN A 268 -10.62 -45.35 4.44
N CYS A 269 -9.58 -45.68 3.67
CA CYS A 269 -9.71 -46.48 2.47
C CYS A 269 -10.25 -47.86 2.85
N GLY A 270 -11.58 -47.99 2.88
CA GLY A 270 -12.25 -49.26 2.69
C GLY A 270 -11.98 -49.70 1.26
N ILE A 271 -11.19 -50.75 1.11
CA ILE A 271 -11.03 -51.46 -0.16
C ILE A 271 -12.41 -51.99 -0.54
N SER A 272 -13.08 -51.33 -1.47
CA SER A 272 -14.18 -51.92 -2.21
C SER A 272 -13.93 -51.68 -3.68
N SER A 273 -13.48 -52.74 -4.33
CA SER A 273 -13.26 -52.84 -5.76
C SER A 273 -14.58 -52.65 -6.49
N THR A 274 -14.71 -51.56 -7.26
CA THR A 274 -15.56 -51.58 -8.45
C THR A 274 -15.09 -50.53 -9.45
N THR A 275 -14.73 -51.02 -10.63
CA THR A 275 -14.55 -50.30 -11.89
C THR A 275 -15.78 -49.43 -12.21
N THR A 276 -15.58 -48.23 -12.78
CA THR A 276 -15.72 -47.94 -14.23
C THR A 276 -15.86 -46.42 -14.48
N THR A 277 -15.21 -45.99 -15.57
CA THR A 277 -15.52 -44.86 -16.50
C THR A 277 -15.17 -43.42 -16.16
N THR A 278 -14.43 -42.87 -17.13
CA THR A 278 -13.85 -41.56 -17.33
C THR A 278 -14.90 -40.54 -17.76
N GLU A 279 -15.02 -39.42 -17.05
CA GLU A 279 -15.49 -38.14 -17.63
C GLU A 279 -14.68 -36.97 -17.04
N THR A 280 -14.16 -36.13 -17.93
CA THR A 280 -13.39 -34.91 -17.64
C THR A 280 -14.33 -33.72 -17.43
N PRO A 281 -14.24 -32.95 -16.33
CA PRO A 281 -14.87 -31.64 -16.25
C PRO A 281 -13.87 -30.53 -16.60
N THR A 282 -14.23 -29.77 -17.63
CA THR A 282 -13.64 -28.47 -17.97
C THR A 282 -13.97 -27.44 -16.89
N TRP A 283 -12.96 -26.77 -16.33
CA TRP A 283 -13.13 -25.66 -15.39
C TRP A 283 -13.33 -24.36 -16.16
N ASN A 284 -14.54 -23.80 -16.10
CA ASN A 284 -14.82 -22.44 -16.54
C ASN A 284 -14.24 -21.44 -15.53
N THR A 285 -13.19 -20.72 -15.93
CA THR A 285 -12.72 -19.49 -15.25
C THR A 285 -13.63 -18.33 -15.61
N ASN A 286 -14.55 -17.97 -14.73
CA ASN A 286 -15.22 -16.67 -14.73
C ASN A 286 -15.38 -16.20 -13.28
N CYS A 287 -14.37 -15.49 -12.77
CA CYS A 287 -14.54 -14.62 -11.60
C CYS A 287 -14.87 -13.22 -12.13
N ASN A 288 -16.15 -12.85 -12.04
CA ASN A 288 -16.58 -11.47 -12.23
C ASN A 288 -16.02 -10.64 -11.06
N HIS A 289 -15.04 -9.79 -11.36
CA HIS A 289 -14.57 -8.76 -10.42
C HIS A 289 -15.57 -7.60 -10.42
N THR A 290 -16.22 -7.36 -9.29
CA THR A 290 -16.88 -6.09 -9.03
C THR A 290 -15.80 -5.07 -8.70
N VAL A 291 -15.54 -4.13 -9.61
CA VAL A 291 -14.62 -3.03 -9.38
C VAL A 291 -15.24 -2.11 -8.33
N HIS A 292 -14.74 -2.16 -7.10
CA HIS A 292 -14.99 -1.09 -6.14
C HIS A 292 -14.14 0.11 -6.56
N ASN A 293 -14.79 1.23 -6.87
CA ASN A 293 -14.11 2.47 -7.23
C ASN A 293 -13.35 3.01 -6.01
N THR A 294 -12.09 2.61 -5.86
CA THR A 294 -11.14 3.26 -4.96
C THR A 294 -10.67 4.55 -5.62
N PHE A 295 -11.05 5.69 -5.07
CA PHE A 295 -10.53 6.98 -5.54
C PHE A 295 -9.09 7.11 -5.08
N ASN A 296 -8.16 6.97 -6.02
CA ASN A 296 -6.75 7.22 -5.80
C ASN A 296 -6.46 8.71 -5.94
N TRP A 297 -6.08 9.34 -4.84
CA TRP A 297 -5.45 10.65 -4.85
C TRP A 297 -4.02 10.51 -5.39
N VAL A 298 -3.89 10.50 -6.71
CA VAL A 298 -2.64 10.91 -7.36
C VAL A 298 -2.83 12.37 -7.71
N TYR A 299 -2.18 13.25 -6.94
CA TYR A 299 -2.15 14.69 -7.21
C TYR A 299 -1.45 14.94 -8.55
N ASN A 300 -2.21 14.90 -9.65
CA ASN A 300 -1.78 15.36 -10.95
C ASN A 300 -2.04 16.87 -11.04
N HIS A 301 -0.97 17.66 -11.06
CA HIS A 301 -1.06 19.04 -11.52
C HIS A 301 -1.04 19.01 -13.05
N SER A 302 -2.13 19.49 -13.65
CA SER A 302 -2.12 20.10 -15.00
C SER A 302 -2.09 21.61 -14.86
#